data_AF-A0AAD7SHR6-F1
#
_entry.id   AF-A0AAD7SHR6-F1
#
_cell.length_a   1.000
_cell.length_b   1.000
_cell.length_c   1.000
_cell.angle_alpha   90.00
_cell.angle_beta   90.00
_cell.angle_gamma   90.00
#
_symmetry.space_group_name_H-M   'P 1'
#
loop_
_entity.id
_entity.type
_entity.pdbx_description
1 polymer ?
#
loop_
_entity_poly.entity_id
_entity_poly.type
_entity_poly.pdbx_seq_one_letter_code
_entity_poly.pdbx_strand_id
1 'polypeptide(L)'
;TILGSEEFISEISSTSVTLKSEERQGEVCGKRVTVVDTPGLFNTDLSRERLREEMERCVSLCDPGPHAFLLVIQLGRFTEQEKRVMETLQELFSERVNQYTVVLFSYGDRLRNTTIDQFISNDTNLQQLLKNCSGLYHVFNNEGMKNRSQVTELLQKIDKMVVENGGGCYTNEYRKTEEGQDEEEGETTAWLPEHSQAGQGQETRSPAQAKQRQTLRRSSINVLHRVESQAQQLLNSISHHLVGLTDAVQQQFLPAPGPSVPPRQPHATAI
;
A
#
# COMPACT_ATOMS: atom_id res chain seq x y z
N THR A 1 18.79 14.33 -12.21
CA THR A 1 17.38 13.95 -11.99
C THR A 1 16.87 13.10 -13.15
N ILE A 2 15.80 12.33 -12.93
CA ILE A 2 15.20 11.46 -13.98
C ILE A 2 14.74 12.30 -15.18
N LEU A 3 13.99 13.38 -14.94
CA LEU A 3 13.43 14.24 -15.99
C LEU A 3 14.48 15.09 -16.72
N GLY A 4 15.70 15.20 -16.21
CA GLY A 4 16.76 15.99 -16.84
C GLY A 4 16.76 17.48 -16.48
N SER A 5 15.74 17.92 -15.73
CA SER A 5 15.60 19.26 -15.14
C SER A 5 15.30 19.17 -13.65
N GLU A 6 15.41 20.30 -12.95
CA GLU A 6 15.05 20.46 -11.53
C GLU A 6 13.57 20.80 -11.42
N GLU A 7 12.72 19.77 -11.42
CA GLU A 7 11.25 19.93 -11.46
C GLU A 7 10.59 19.88 -10.07
N PHE A 8 11.31 19.37 -9.08
CA PHE A 8 10.87 19.19 -7.70
C PHE A 8 11.76 20.00 -6.75
N ILE A 9 11.17 20.50 -5.66
CA ILE A 9 11.92 21.19 -4.62
C ILE A 9 12.83 20.17 -3.93
N SER A 10 14.14 20.41 -3.96
CA SER A 10 15.14 19.56 -3.31
C SER A 10 15.99 20.42 -2.37
N GLU A 11 15.61 20.44 -1.09
CA GLU A 11 16.30 21.19 -0.05
C GLU A 11 16.86 20.24 1.02
N ILE A 12 18.04 20.56 1.54
CA ILE A 12 18.59 19.87 2.70
C ILE A 12 17.77 20.31 3.92
N SER A 13 16.88 19.45 4.37
CA SER A 13 16.01 19.69 5.54
C SER A 13 16.13 18.57 6.55
N SER A 14 15.97 18.90 7.84
CA SER A 14 15.80 17.92 8.91
C SER A 14 14.37 17.36 8.99
N THR A 15 13.44 17.92 8.23
CA THR A 15 12.02 17.52 8.15
C THR A 15 11.61 17.22 6.71
N SER A 16 10.46 16.57 6.52
CA SER A 16 9.94 16.26 5.17
C SER A 16 9.62 17.56 4.42
N VAL A 17 10.27 17.78 3.28
CA VAL A 17 10.01 18.94 2.41
C VAL A 17 8.69 18.76 1.65
N THR A 18 8.41 17.54 1.20
CA THR A 18 7.19 17.18 0.49
C THR A 18 6.12 16.73 1.48
N LEU A 19 5.03 17.50 1.59
CA LEU A 19 3.83 17.16 2.38
C LEU A 19 2.63 16.75 1.52
N LYS A 20 2.73 17.00 0.21
CA LYS A 20 1.75 16.63 -0.79
C LYS A 20 2.48 16.08 -2.01
N SER A 21 2.01 14.96 -2.53
CA SER A 21 2.48 14.39 -3.80
C SER A 21 2.40 15.38 -4.98
N GLU A 22 3.46 15.48 -5.76
CA GLU A 22 3.53 16.36 -6.93
C GLU A 22 3.85 15.55 -8.17
N GLU A 23 3.18 15.85 -9.28
CA GLU A 23 3.45 15.22 -10.56
C GLU A 23 4.23 16.17 -11.47
N ARG A 24 5.22 15.61 -12.18
CA ARG A 24 5.94 16.29 -13.26
C ARG A 24 6.11 15.33 -14.42
N GLN A 25 6.02 15.86 -15.64
CA GLN A 25 6.15 15.09 -16.87
C GLN A 25 7.29 15.64 -17.72
N GLY A 26 7.98 14.77 -18.44
CA GLY A 26 9.01 15.17 -19.39
C GLY A 26 9.28 14.08 -20.42
N GLU A 27 9.90 14.47 -21.54
CA GLU A 27 10.39 13.51 -22.52
C GLU A 27 11.80 13.06 -22.15
N VAL A 28 11.98 11.76 -21.94
CA VAL A 28 13.24 11.16 -21.54
C VAL A 28 13.49 9.92 -22.40
N CYS A 29 14.62 9.89 -23.11
CA CYS A 29 14.99 8.78 -23.99
C CYS A 29 13.89 8.43 -25.02
N GLY A 30 13.21 9.45 -25.55
CA GLY A 30 12.12 9.30 -26.52
C GLY A 30 10.81 8.77 -25.92
N LYS A 31 10.69 8.71 -24.59
CA LYS A 31 9.48 8.30 -23.87
C LYS A 31 8.92 9.47 -23.07
N ARG A 32 7.60 9.61 -23.03
CA ARG A 32 6.94 10.49 -22.06
C ARG A 32 6.96 9.82 -20.69
N VAL A 33 7.68 10.42 -19.75
CA VAL A 33 7.85 9.93 -18.39
C VAL A 33 7.14 10.86 -17.43
N THR A 34 6.26 10.28 -16.62
CA THR A 34 5.65 10.93 -15.46
C THR A 34 6.41 10.50 -14.21
N VAL A 35 6.84 11.47 -13.41
CA VAL A 35 7.39 11.24 -12.07
C VAL A 35 6.43 11.86 -11.07
N VAL A 36 6.03 11.06 -10.08
CA VAL A 36 5.27 11.55 -8.92
C VAL A 36 6.19 11.51 -7.72
N ASP A 37 6.55 12.69 -7.20
CA ASP A 37 7.20 12.80 -5.90
C ASP A 37 6.15 12.69 -4.80
N THR A 38 6.46 12.02 -3.71
CA THR A 38 5.49 11.72 -2.63
C THR A 38 6.05 12.13 -1.28
N PRO A 39 5.19 12.46 -0.30
CA PRO A 39 5.62 12.61 1.08
C PRO A 39 6.31 11.35 1.59
N GLY A 40 7.26 11.52 2.52
CA GLY A 40 7.94 10.37 3.13
C GLY A 40 6.98 9.45 3.87
N LEU A 41 7.12 8.13 3.68
CA LEU A 41 6.24 7.10 4.30
C LEU A 41 6.20 7.15 5.83
N PHE A 42 7.24 7.67 6.46
CA PHE A 42 7.36 7.77 7.91
C PHE A 42 7.47 9.24 8.35
N ASN A 43 6.88 10.14 7.56
CA ASN A 43 6.79 11.55 7.92
C ASN A 43 5.95 11.71 9.20
N THR A 44 6.59 12.18 10.28
CA THR A 44 5.95 12.41 11.58
C THR A 44 4.93 13.54 11.56
N ASP A 45 4.97 14.40 10.55
CA ASP A 45 4.05 15.52 10.38
C ASP A 45 2.71 15.08 9.76
N LEU A 46 2.59 13.82 9.30
CA LEU A 46 1.38 13.25 8.73
C LEU A 46 0.77 12.19 9.64
N SER A 47 -0.56 12.25 9.84
CA SER A 47 -1.29 11.14 10.46
C SER A 47 -1.34 9.94 9.51
N ARG A 48 -1.64 8.74 10.04
CA ARG A 48 -1.78 7.53 9.21
C ARG A 48 -2.90 7.65 8.17
N GLU A 49 -3.98 8.36 8.50
CA GLU A 49 -5.08 8.64 7.57
C GLU A 49 -4.63 9.56 6.45
N ARG A 50 -3.92 10.65 6.77
CA ARG A 50 -3.36 11.57 5.78
C ARG A 50 -2.34 10.90 4.87
N LEU A 51 -1.51 10.02 5.42
CA LEU A 51 -0.58 9.22 4.65
C LEU A 51 -1.32 8.33 3.65
N ARG A 52 -2.39 7.65 4.07
CA ARG A 52 -3.22 6.83 3.17
C ARG A 52 -3.86 7.67 2.07
N GLU A 53 -4.46 8.82 2.40
CA GLU A 53 -5.03 9.75 1.41
C GLU A 53 -3.99 10.18 0.36
N GLU A 54 -2.77 10.51 0.79
CA GLU A 54 -1.70 10.90 -0.14
C GLU A 54 -1.20 9.74 -1.00
N MET A 55 -1.20 8.50 -0.50
CA MET A 55 -0.85 7.32 -1.28
C MET A 55 -1.92 6.94 -2.31
N GLU A 56 -3.21 7.09 -1.97
CA GLU A 56 -4.28 6.95 -2.96
C GLU A 56 -4.16 8.03 -4.04
N ARG A 57 -3.83 9.25 -3.62
CA ARG A 57 -3.62 10.35 -4.55
C ARG A 57 -2.44 10.10 -5.48
N CYS A 58 -1.30 9.63 -4.97
CA CYS A 58 -0.11 9.40 -5.79
C CYS A 58 -0.36 8.35 -6.89
N VAL A 59 -1.12 7.29 -6.58
CA VAL A 59 -1.54 6.31 -7.59
C VAL A 59 -2.50 6.91 -8.60
N SER A 60 -3.46 7.75 -8.17
CA SER A 60 -4.39 8.40 -9.10
C SER A 60 -3.74 9.41 -10.04
N LEU A 61 -2.60 10.01 -9.65
CA LEU A 61 -1.78 10.85 -10.53
C LEU A 61 -1.05 10.04 -11.63
N CYS A 62 -1.01 8.71 -11.49
CA CYS A 62 -0.29 7.83 -12.42
C CYS A 62 -1.25 7.06 -13.34
N ASP A 63 -2.38 7.61 -13.81
CA ASP A 63 -3.38 6.86 -14.60
C ASP A 63 -2.78 6.06 -15.77
N PRO A 64 -3.07 4.75 -15.94
CA PRO A 64 -3.97 3.89 -15.14
C PRO A 64 -3.36 3.28 -13.86
N GLY A 65 -2.06 3.48 -13.65
CA GLY A 65 -1.32 3.19 -12.43
C GLY A 65 0.19 3.33 -12.65
N PRO A 66 1.01 3.33 -11.59
CA PRO A 66 2.45 3.49 -11.71
C PRO A 66 3.09 2.25 -12.37
N HIS A 67 4.05 2.48 -13.28
CA HIS A 67 4.84 1.43 -13.90
C HIS A 67 5.96 0.91 -13.00
N ALA A 68 6.42 1.73 -12.06
CA ALA A 68 7.39 1.36 -11.04
C ALA A 68 7.20 2.25 -9.82
N PHE A 69 7.45 1.67 -8.64
CA PHE A 69 7.70 2.39 -7.41
C PHE A 69 9.22 2.45 -7.20
N LEU A 70 9.75 3.63 -6.90
CA LEU A 70 11.18 3.81 -6.61
C LEU A 70 11.36 3.97 -5.10
N LEU A 71 11.90 2.93 -4.46
CA LEU A 71 12.26 2.99 -3.05
C LEU A 71 13.67 3.59 -2.92
N VAL A 72 13.74 4.87 -2.55
CA VAL A 72 15.01 5.60 -2.49
C VAL A 72 15.72 5.37 -1.15
N ILE A 73 16.95 4.86 -1.21
CA ILE A 73 17.81 4.59 -0.04
C ILE A 73 19.13 5.33 -0.20
N GLN A 74 19.57 6.03 0.85
CA GLN A 74 20.86 6.72 0.81
C GLN A 74 22.02 5.74 1.03
N LEU A 75 23.05 5.80 0.18
CA LEU A 75 24.25 4.99 0.39
C LEU A 75 24.93 5.31 1.72
N GLY A 76 25.27 4.23 2.45
CA GLY A 76 25.90 4.28 3.77
C GLY A 76 24.95 4.39 4.96
N ARG A 77 23.63 4.43 4.73
CA ARG A 77 22.62 4.47 5.80
C ARG A 77 21.46 3.54 5.48
N PHE A 78 21.30 2.51 6.31
CA PHE A 78 20.13 1.63 6.31
C PHE A 78 19.62 1.51 7.75
N THR A 79 18.41 1.97 7.99
CA THR A 79 17.82 2.15 9.32
C THR A 79 16.65 1.20 9.54
N GLU A 80 16.16 1.14 10.78
CA GLU A 80 14.95 0.39 11.13
C GLU A 80 13.72 0.83 10.33
N GLN A 81 13.70 2.08 9.84
CA GLN A 81 12.66 2.60 8.99
C GLN A 81 12.65 1.90 7.63
N GLU A 82 13.81 1.78 6.97
CA GLU A 82 13.91 1.08 5.69
C GLU A 82 13.62 -0.42 5.83
N LYS A 83 13.79 -1.03 7.01
CA LYS A 83 13.41 -2.45 7.24
C LYS A 83 11.90 -2.67 7.19
N ARG A 84 11.11 -1.69 7.63
CA ARG A 84 9.63 -1.78 7.74
C ARG A 84 8.90 -1.19 6.55
N VAL A 85 9.63 -0.62 5.58
CA VAL A 85 9.02 0.12 4.47
C VAL A 85 8.14 -0.76 3.60
N MET A 86 8.56 -2.00 3.34
CA MET A 86 7.78 -2.92 2.51
C MET A 86 6.50 -3.38 3.20
N GLU A 87 6.53 -3.64 4.51
CA GLU A 87 5.33 -3.95 5.30
C GLU A 87 4.31 -2.79 5.19
N THR A 88 4.80 -1.55 5.35
CA THR A 88 3.95 -0.35 5.24
C THR A 88 3.40 -0.17 3.82
N LEU A 89 4.21 -0.39 2.78
CA LEU A 89 3.75 -0.32 1.40
C LEU A 89 2.69 -1.38 1.10
N GLN A 90 2.85 -2.60 1.59
CA GLN A 90 1.86 -3.67 1.41
C GLN A 90 0.55 -3.37 2.14
N GLU A 91 0.60 -2.75 3.33
CA GLU A 91 -0.60 -2.30 4.07
C GLU A 91 -1.36 -1.17 3.35
N LEU A 92 -0.64 -0.30 2.64
CA LEU A 92 -1.22 0.83 1.90
C LEU A 92 -1.69 0.42 0.51
N PHE A 93 -1.04 -0.58 -0.07
CA PHE A 93 -1.30 -1.11 -1.40
C PHE A 93 -1.71 -2.58 -1.31
N SER A 94 -1.15 -3.43 -2.18
CA SER A 94 -1.29 -4.88 -2.14
C SER A 94 0.09 -5.50 -2.15
N GLU A 95 0.20 -6.79 -1.84
CA GLU A 95 1.47 -7.53 -1.91
C GLU A 95 2.14 -7.42 -3.29
N ARG A 96 1.34 -7.24 -4.34
CA ARG A 96 1.81 -7.04 -5.72
C ARG A 96 2.71 -5.80 -5.88
N VAL A 97 2.66 -4.82 -4.97
CA VAL A 97 3.55 -3.65 -4.98
C VAL A 97 5.03 -4.05 -4.96
N ASN A 98 5.36 -5.18 -4.31
CA ASN A 98 6.71 -5.73 -4.25
C ASN A 98 7.29 -5.94 -5.64
N GLN A 99 6.49 -6.51 -6.55
CA GLN A 99 6.88 -6.87 -7.92
C GLN A 99 7.12 -5.64 -8.82
N TYR A 100 6.61 -4.48 -8.41
CA TYR A 100 6.74 -3.20 -9.10
C TYR A 100 7.72 -2.24 -8.42
N THR A 101 8.37 -2.65 -7.32
CA THR A 101 9.29 -1.80 -6.57
C THR A 101 10.73 -2.05 -6.98
N VAL A 102 11.43 -0.99 -7.40
CA VAL A 102 12.86 -0.97 -7.67
C VAL A 102 13.57 -0.19 -6.56
N VAL A 103 14.63 -0.76 -6.00
CA VAL A 103 15.43 -0.06 -4.98
C VAL A 103 16.41 0.91 -5.66
N LEU A 104 16.29 2.20 -5.35
CA LEU A 104 17.13 3.25 -5.91
C LEU A 104 18.11 3.75 -4.85
N PHE A 105 19.38 3.41 -5.00
CA PHE A 105 20.45 3.89 -4.12
C PHE A 105 20.91 5.29 -4.54
N SER A 106 20.65 6.30 -3.73
CA SER A 106 21.12 7.68 -3.97
C SER A 106 22.54 7.89 -3.44
N TYR A 107 23.19 8.98 -3.89
CA TYR A 107 24.58 9.32 -3.58
C TYR A 107 25.58 8.27 -4.09
N GLY A 108 25.41 7.83 -5.35
CA GLY A 108 26.26 6.84 -6.00
C GLY A 108 27.77 7.15 -5.98
N ASP A 109 28.12 8.43 -5.91
CA ASP A 109 29.48 8.93 -5.73
C ASP A 109 30.18 8.43 -4.45
N ARG A 110 29.40 8.03 -3.43
CA ARG A 110 29.93 7.54 -2.14
C ARG A 110 30.48 6.12 -2.20
N LEU A 111 30.18 5.34 -3.23
CA LEU A 111 30.67 3.97 -3.37
C LEU A 111 32.20 3.90 -3.49
N ARG A 112 32.85 4.94 -4.04
CA ARG A 112 34.32 5.03 -4.21
C ARG A 112 34.91 3.74 -4.80
N ASN A 113 35.60 2.94 -3.99
CA ASN A 113 36.30 1.71 -4.39
C ASN A 113 35.46 0.42 -4.18
N THR A 114 34.24 0.56 -3.66
CA THR A 114 33.33 -0.56 -3.37
C THR A 114 32.28 -0.63 -4.46
N THR A 115 32.01 -1.82 -5.00
CA THR A 115 30.88 -1.99 -5.93
C THR A 115 29.55 -2.02 -5.17
N ILE A 116 28.45 -1.68 -5.85
CA ILE A 116 27.13 -1.78 -5.24
C ILE A 116 26.79 -3.22 -4.83
N ASP A 117 27.21 -4.22 -5.61
CA ASP A 117 27.03 -5.63 -5.27
C ASP A 117 27.74 -6.01 -3.98
N GLN A 118 28.98 -5.55 -3.79
CA GLN A 118 29.71 -5.76 -2.54
C GLN A 118 29.04 -5.09 -1.35
N PHE A 119 28.53 -3.87 -1.54
CA PHE A 119 27.79 -3.16 -0.50
C PHE A 119 26.54 -3.93 -0.07
N ILE A 120 25.75 -4.41 -1.02
CA ILE A 120 24.55 -5.23 -0.77
C ILE A 120 24.92 -6.58 -0.14
N SER A 121 25.94 -7.27 -0.63
CA SER A 121 26.32 -8.60 -0.14
C SER A 121 26.79 -8.59 1.32
N ASN A 122 27.23 -7.43 1.82
CA ASN A 122 27.71 -7.27 3.19
C ASN A 122 26.59 -7.00 4.21
N ASP A 123 25.36 -6.74 3.78
CA ASP A 123 24.20 -6.49 4.67
C ASP A 123 23.04 -7.44 4.34
N THR A 124 22.75 -8.35 5.27
CA THR A 124 21.64 -9.32 5.13
C THR A 124 20.28 -8.65 5.06
N ASN A 125 20.10 -7.48 5.68
CA ASN A 125 18.83 -6.76 5.63
C ASN A 125 18.62 -6.12 4.25
N LEU A 126 19.67 -5.59 3.61
CA LEU A 126 19.58 -5.10 2.23
C LEU A 126 19.25 -6.23 1.26
N GLN A 127 19.86 -7.41 1.44
CA GLN A 127 19.52 -8.58 0.64
C GLN A 127 18.07 -9.00 0.84
N GLN A 128 17.57 -8.97 2.08
CA GLN A 128 16.17 -9.28 2.37
C GLN A 128 15.23 -8.24 1.78
N LEU A 129 15.57 -6.95 1.84
CA LEU A 129 14.80 -5.90 1.20
C LEU A 129 14.68 -6.15 -0.30
N LEU A 130 15.79 -6.44 -0.99
CA LEU A 130 15.76 -6.72 -2.42
C LEU A 130 14.91 -7.92 -2.78
N LYS A 131 14.94 -8.99 -1.95
CA LYS A 131 14.04 -10.15 -2.09
C LYS A 131 12.57 -9.81 -1.88
N ASN A 132 12.28 -8.83 -1.03
CA ASN A 132 10.93 -8.32 -0.77
C ASN A 132 10.48 -7.27 -1.82
N CYS A 133 11.35 -6.90 -2.76
CA CYS A 133 11.04 -6.07 -3.91
C CYS A 133 11.14 -6.92 -5.20
N SER A 134 11.19 -6.27 -6.36
CA SER A 134 11.41 -6.94 -7.66
C SER A 134 12.77 -7.65 -7.79
N GLY A 135 13.64 -7.56 -6.79
CA GLY A 135 15.06 -7.94 -6.88
C GLY A 135 15.92 -6.94 -7.65
N LEU A 136 15.32 -5.95 -8.31
CA LEU A 136 16.05 -4.95 -9.08
C LEU A 136 16.47 -3.77 -8.20
N TYR A 137 17.69 -3.31 -8.45
CA TYR A 137 18.22 -2.10 -7.85
C TYR A 137 18.96 -1.25 -8.89
N HIS A 138 19.13 0.04 -8.59
CA HIS A 138 19.90 0.96 -9.42
C HIS A 138 20.62 1.99 -8.54
N VAL A 139 21.81 2.41 -8.95
CA VAL A 139 22.59 3.45 -8.24
C VAL A 139 22.44 4.75 -9.01
N PHE A 140 22.02 5.80 -8.33
CA PHE A 140 21.75 7.09 -8.92
C PHE A 140 22.61 8.17 -8.27
N ASN A 141 23.25 9.01 -9.11
CA ASN A 141 23.98 10.18 -8.66
C ASN A 141 23.27 11.44 -9.16
N ASN A 142 22.61 12.14 -8.23
CA ASN A 142 21.86 13.37 -8.51
C ASN A 142 22.76 14.53 -8.95
N GLU A 143 24.03 14.58 -8.53
CA GLU A 143 24.99 15.59 -8.98
C GLU A 143 25.48 15.32 -10.41
N GLY A 144 25.36 14.07 -10.87
CA GLY A 144 25.75 13.61 -12.20
C GLY A 144 24.78 14.02 -13.32
N MET A 145 24.27 15.26 -13.34
CA MET A 145 23.21 15.72 -14.26
C MET A 145 23.54 15.52 -15.75
N LYS A 146 24.82 15.58 -16.12
CA LYS A 146 25.29 15.35 -17.50
C LYS A 146 25.27 13.87 -17.89
N ASN A 147 25.42 12.97 -16.92
CA ASN A 147 25.38 11.54 -17.20
C ASN A 147 23.92 11.09 -17.35
N ARG A 148 23.45 11.03 -18.60
CA ARG A 148 22.12 10.51 -18.91
C ARG A 148 22.07 8.98 -19.02
N SER A 149 23.22 8.29 -19.03
CA SER A 149 23.26 6.82 -19.09
C SER A 149 22.57 6.19 -17.87
N GLN A 150 22.76 6.75 -16.67
CA GLN A 150 22.11 6.28 -15.45
C GLN A 150 20.57 6.28 -15.59
N VAL A 151 20.02 7.30 -16.27
CA VAL A 151 18.57 7.40 -16.49
C VAL A 151 18.12 6.37 -17.52
N THR A 152 18.85 6.24 -18.62
CA THR A 152 18.57 5.20 -19.63
C THR A 152 18.61 3.79 -19.03
N GLU A 153 19.63 3.48 -18.23
CA GLU A 153 19.79 2.19 -17.57
C GLU A 153 18.70 1.93 -16.52
N LEU A 154 18.28 2.95 -15.77
CA LEU A 154 17.15 2.87 -14.86
C LEU A 154 15.85 2.55 -15.62
N LEU A 155 15.57 3.27 -16.70
CA LEU A 155 14.36 3.05 -17.51
C LEU A 155 14.38 1.66 -18.16
N GLN A 156 15.53 1.17 -18.63
CA GLN A 156 15.66 -0.20 -19.15
C GLN A 156 15.36 -1.27 -18.10
N LYS A 157 15.81 -1.07 -16.85
CA LYS A 157 15.47 -1.96 -15.73
C LYS A 157 13.97 -1.96 -15.45
N ILE A 158 13.35 -0.78 -15.46
CA ILE A 158 11.89 -0.65 -15.28
C ILE A 158 11.14 -1.32 -16.42
N ASP A 159 11.52 -1.09 -17.68
CA ASP A 159 10.89 -1.73 -18.84
C ASP A 159 10.93 -3.25 -18.73
N LYS A 160 12.10 -3.80 -18.37
CA LYS A 160 12.25 -5.24 -18.15
C LYS A 160 11.31 -5.74 -17.05
N MET A 161 11.28 -5.06 -15.92
CA MET A 161 10.38 -5.39 -14.80
C MET A 161 8.90 -5.37 -15.22
N VAL A 162 8.49 -4.36 -16.00
CA VAL A 162 7.12 -4.23 -16.49
C VAL A 162 6.78 -5.38 -17.43
N VAL A 163 7.69 -5.76 -18.34
CA VAL A 163 7.52 -6.93 -19.23
C VAL A 163 7.38 -8.22 -18.43
N GLU A 164 8.23 -8.43 -17.42
CA GLU A 164 8.16 -9.60 -16.51
C GLU A 164 6.84 -9.64 -15.72
N ASN A 165 6.22 -8.48 -15.47
CA ASN A 165 4.91 -8.34 -14.83
C ASN A 165 3.72 -8.40 -15.81
N GLY A 166 3.93 -8.79 -17.06
CA GLY A 166 2.87 -8.93 -18.07
C GLY A 166 2.59 -7.67 -18.89
N GLY A 167 3.50 -6.68 -18.86
CA GLY A 167 3.44 -5.46 -19.68
C GLY A 167 2.54 -4.35 -19.15
N GLY A 168 1.78 -4.61 -18.08
CA GLY A 168 0.88 -3.64 -17.47
C GLY A 168 1.51 -2.87 -16.30
N CYS A 169 0.92 -1.73 -15.96
CA CYS A 169 1.24 -0.98 -14.75
C CYS A 169 0.70 -1.67 -13.49
N TYR A 170 1.14 -1.21 -12.32
CA TYR A 170 0.52 -1.61 -11.06
C TYR A 170 -0.92 -1.13 -11.01
N THR A 171 -1.84 -2.02 -10.71
CA THR A 171 -3.24 -1.69 -10.42
C THR A 171 -3.59 -2.20 -9.04
N ASN A 172 -4.17 -1.35 -8.19
CA ASN A 172 -4.64 -1.80 -6.89
C ASN A 172 -5.85 -2.73 -7.11
N GLU A 173 -5.81 -3.98 -6.64
CA GLU A 173 -6.91 -4.93 -6.85
C GLU A 173 -8.23 -4.48 -6.20
N TYR A 174 -8.16 -3.54 -5.25
CA TYR A 174 -9.31 -2.85 -4.66
C TYR A 174 -10.22 -2.16 -5.70
N ARG A 175 -9.76 -1.93 -6.93
CA ARG A 175 -10.56 -1.34 -8.02
C ARG A 175 -11.48 -2.35 -8.74
N LYS A 176 -11.24 -3.67 -8.64
CA LYS A 176 -11.96 -4.66 -9.47
C LYS A 176 -13.33 -5.09 -8.95
N THR A 177 -13.70 -4.77 -7.70
CA THR A 177 -14.98 -5.22 -7.12
C THR A 177 -16.18 -4.31 -7.40
N GLU A 178 -16.03 -3.14 -8.04
CA GLU A 178 -17.17 -2.23 -8.29
C GLU A 178 -17.40 -1.88 -9.77
N GLU A 179 -16.59 -2.36 -10.72
CA GLU A 179 -16.75 -2.08 -12.17
C GLU A 179 -17.31 -3.28 -12.98
N GLY A 180 -17.78 -4.35 -12.33
CA GLY A 180 -18.15 -5.62 -12.98
C GLY A 180 -19.64 -5.98 -13.02
N GLN A 181 -20.55 -5.07 -12.67
CA GLN A 181 -21.99 -5.36 -12.66
C GLN A 181 -22.79 -4.15 -13.14
N ASP A 182 -22.72 -3.80 -14.42
CA ASP A 182 -23.70 -2.92 -15.08
C ASP A 182 -23.62 -3.12 -16.61
N GLU A 183 -23.69 -4.36 -17.09
CA GLU A 183 -23.94 -4.65 -18.51
C GLU A 183 -24.87 -5.87 -18.64
N GLU A 184 -26.17 -5.64 -18.45
CA GLU A 184 -27.25 -6.18 -19.29
C GLU A 184 -28.60 -5.78 -18.69
N GLU A 185 -29.19 -4.70 -19.21
CA GLU A 185 -30.64 -4.62 -19.42
C GLU A 185 -30.88 -3.56 -20.49
N GLY A 186 -30.99 -4.04 -21.73
CA GLY A 186 -31.57 -3.25 -22.79
C GLY A 186 -33.07 -3.09 -22.55
N GLU A 187 -33.60 -1.89 -22.77
CA GLU A 187 -34.61 -1.63 -23.80
C GLU A 187 -35.21 -0.22 -23.67
N THR A 188 -35.13 0.50 -24.80
CA THR A 188 -36.15 1.38 -25.37
C THR A 188 -36.72 2.53 -24.52
N THR A 189 -36.52 3.79 -24.93
CA THR A 189 -37.62 4.69 -25.38
C THR A 189 -37.07 6.00 -25.97
N ALA A 190 -37.30 6.15 -27.28
CA ALA A 190 -37.60 7.34 -28.09
C ALA A 190 -37.00 8.74 -27.78
N TRP A 191 -36.30 9.25 -28.78
CA TRP A 191 -36.08 10.68 -29.04
C TRP A 191 -37.38 11.42 -29.40
N LEU A 192 -37.59 12.63 -28.90
CA LEU A 192 -38.08 13.82 -29.64
C LEU A 192 -37.69 15.13 -28.90
N PRO A 193 -37.52 16.29 -29.60
CA PRO A 193 -36.75 17.42 -29.11
C PRO A 193 -37.56 18.69 -28.72
N GLU A 194 -36.84 19.60 -28.05
CA GLU A 194 -37.03 21.06 -27.90
C GLU A 194 -38.21 21.62 -27.09
N HIS A 195 -37.87 22.33 -26.00
CA HIS A 195 -38.45 23.64 -25.69
C HIS A 195 -37.45 24.50 -24.87
N SER A 196 -37.10 25.65 -25.45
CA SER A 196 -36.38 26.76 -24.85
C SER A 196 -37.12 27.39 -23.66
N GLN A 197 -36.40 27.82 -22.62
CA GLN A 197 -36.41 29.21 -22.15
C GLN A 197 -35.36 29.49 -21.07
N ALA A 198 -34.92 30.76 -21.06
CA ALA A 198 -33.75 31.29 -20.39
C ALA A 198 -33.96 31.66 -18.91
N GLY A 199 -32.85 31.65 -18.17
CA GLY A 199 -32.56 32.62 -17.11
C GLY A 199 -32.68 32.13 -15.67
N GLN A 200 -31.54 31.88 -15.02
CA GLN A 200 -31.11 32.47 -13.74
C GLN A 200 -29.78 31.84 -13.31
N GLY A 201 -28.79 32.68 -13.00
CA GLY A 201 -27.50 32.24 -12.49
C GLY A 201 -27.67 31.57 -11.13
N GLN A 202 -27.64 30.24 -11.12
CA GLN A 202 -27.22 29.45 -9.98
C GLN A 202 -25.94 28.76 -10.38
N GLU A 203 -24.92 28.87 -9.54
CA GLU A 203 -23.67 28.14 -9.67
C GLU A 203 -23.98 26.66 -9.42
N THR A 204 -24.48 25.98 -10.47
CA THR A 204 -24.80 24.56 -10.44
C THR A 204 -23.48 23.81 -10.30
N ARG A 205 -23.13 23.45 -9.06
CA ARG A 205 -22.07 22.46 -8.78
C ARG A 205 -22.27 21.28 -9.72
N SER A 206 -21.22 20.93 -10.47
CA SER A 206 -21.37 20.01 -11.59
C SER A 206 -21.96 18.67 -11.12
N PRO A 207 -22.80 18.02 -11.93
CA PRO A 207 -23.34 16.68 -11.61
C PRO A 207 -22.24 15.66 -11.28
N ALA A 208 -21.04 15.84 -11.84
CA ALA A 208 -19.87 15.02 -11.54
C ALA A 208 -19.37 15.20 -10.10
N GLN A 209 -19.33 16.43 -9.58
CA GLN A 209 -18.93 16.70 -8.19
C GLN A 209 -19.96 16.19 -7.18
N ALA A 210 -21.26 16.27 -7.52
CA ALA A 210 -22.33 15.74 -6.68
C ALA A 210 -22.30 14.20 -6.63
N LYS A 211 -22.10 13.54 -7.78
CA LYS A 211 -21.89 12.09 -7.87
C LYS A 211 -20.64 11.68 -7.08
N GLN A 212 -19.51 12.36 -7.27
CA GLN A 212 -18.27 12.03 -6.56
C GLN A 212 -18.41 12.15 -5.04
N ARG A 213 -19.09 13.19 -4.52
CA ARG A 213 -19.39 13.31 -3.09
C ARG A 213 -20.34 12.22 -2.58
N GLN A 214 -21.32 11.80 -3.38
CA GLN A 214 -22.20 10.68 -3.02
C GLN A 214 -21.44 9.35 -3.02
N THR A 215 -20.54 9.12 -3.96
CA THR A 215 -19.66 7.94 -4.00
C THR A 215 -18.74 7.93 -2.79
N LEU A 216 -18.00 9.01 -2.53
CA LEU A 216 -17.17 9.16 -1.33
C LEU A 216 -17.96 8.91 -0.05
N ARG A 217 -19.18 9.48 0.08
CA ARG A 217 -20.04 9.26 1.25
C ARG A 217 -20.47 7.81 1.40
N ARG A 218 -20.76 7.11 0.30
CA ARG A 218 -21.11 5.67 0.30
C ARG A 218 -19.90 4.81 0.65
N SER A 219 -18.73 5.08 0.07
CA SER A 219 -17.48 4.39 0.38
C SER A 219 -17.08 4.56 1.85
N SER A 220 -17.22 5.77 2.42
CA SER A 220 -16.97 6.02 3.85
C SER A 220 -17.90 5.21 4.75
N ILE A 221 -19.19 5.06 4.38
CA ILE A 221 -20.16 4.23 5.12
C ILE A 221 -19.77 2.75 5.06
N ASN A 222 -19.35 2.26 3.89
CA ASN A 222 -18.93 0.86 3.71
C ASN A 222 -17.65 0.53 4.50
N VAL A 223 -16.68 1.45 4.55
CA VAL A 223 -15.47 1.30 5.36
C VAL A 223 -15.82 1.26 6.85
N LEU A 224 -16.66 2.18 7.33
CA LEU A 224 -17.13 2.18 8.71
C LEU A 224 -17.81 0.86 9.08
N HIS A 225 -18.72 0.36 8.23
CA HIS A 225 -19.41 -0.90 8.47
C HIS A 225 -18.46 -2.12 8.50
N ARG A 226 -17.38 -2.10 7.71
CA ARG A 226 -16.34 -3.16 7.73
C ARG A 226 -15.50 -3.10 9.00
N VAL A 227 -15.10 -1.90 9.43
CA VAL A 227 -14.36 -1.71 10.69
C VAL A 227 -15.20 -2.14 11.89
N GLU A 228 -16.49 -1.76 11.92
CA GLU A 228 -17.43 -2.21 12.95
C GLU A 228 -17.59 -3.74 12.95
N SER A 229 -17.70 -4.36 11.77
CA SER A 229 -17.82 -5.81 11.65
C SER A 229 -16.56 -6.55 12.15
N GLN A 230 -15.36 -6.04 11.83
CA GLN A 230 -14.09 -6.60 12.32
C GLN A 230 -13.93 -6.42 13.84
N ALA A 231 -14.30 -5.25 14.38
CA ALA A 231 -14.29 -5.02 15.82
C ALA A 231 -15.24 -5.97 16.55
N GLN A 232 -16.43 -6.22 16.00
CA GLN A 232 -17.39 -7.16 16.57
C GLN A 232 -16.89 -8.61 16.52
N GLN A 233 -16.22 -9.01 15.44
CA GLN A 233 -15.60 -10.35 15.35
C GLN A 233 -14.48 -10.54 16.37
N LEU A 234 -13.62 -9.53 16.56
CA LEU A 234 -12.56 -9.56 17.58
C LEU A 234 -13.16 -9.64 18.98
N LEU A 235 -14.19 -8.85 19.28
CA LEU A 235 -14.89 -8.90 20.57
C LEU A 235 -15.49 -10.28 20.82
N ASN A 236 -16.11 -10.90 19.82
CA ASN A 236 -16.66 -12.26 19.94
C ASN A 236 -15.56 -13.31 20.17
N SER A 237 -14.42 -13.19 19.48
CA SER A 237 -13.28 -14.08 19.66
C SER A 237 -12.66 -13.97 21.06
N ILE A 238 -12.54 -12.74 21.58
CA ILE A 238 -12.04 -12.48 22.94
C ILE A 238 -13.03 -13.05 23.96
N SER A 239 -14.33 -12.84 23.76
CA SER A 239 -15.37 -13.36 24.66
C SER A 239 -15.35 -14.89 24.72
N HIS A 240 -15.22 -15.57 23.58
CA HIS A 240 -15.10 -17.03 23.54
C HIS A 240 -13.84 -17.53 24.27
N HIS A 241 -12.71 -16.84 24.13
CA HIS A 241 -11.49 -17.19 24.85
C HIS A 241 -11.62 -17.01 26.37
N LEU A 242 -12.27 -15.93 26.81
CA LEU A 242 -12.52 -15.69 28.24
C LEU A 242 -13.44 -16.76 28.84
N VAL A 243 -14.49 -17.17 28.14
CA VAL A 243 -15.35 -18.29 28.58
C VAL A 243 -14.53 -19.58 28.73
N GLY A 244 -13.69 -19.91 27.75
CA GLY A 244 -12.83 -21.10 27.82
C GLY A 244 -11.82 -21.07 28.97
N LEU A 245 -11.28 -19.89 29.32
CA LEU A 245 -10.41 -19.73 30.49
C LEU A 245 -11.20 -19.90 31.79
N THR A 246 -12.44 -19.42 31.85
CA THR A 246 -13.30 -19.56 33.03
C THR A 246 -13.66 -21.03 33.27
N ASP A 247 -13.98 -21.77 32.21
CA ASP A 247 -14.25 -23.22 32.28
C ASP A 247 -13.00 -24.02 32.68
N ALA A 248 -11.81 -23.63 32.17
CA ALA A 248 -10.55 -24.27 32.54
C ALA A 248 -10.21 -24.06 34.02
N VAL A 249 -10.45 -22.85 34.55
CA VAL A 249 -10.30 -22.55 35.98
C VAL A 249 -11.32 -23.34 36.80
N GLN A 250 -12.59 -23.41 36.38
CA GLN A 250 -13.64 -24.17 37.05
C GLN A 250 -13.28 -25.67 37.16
N GLN A 251 -12.67 -26.25 36.11
CA GLN A 251 -12.25 -27.66 36.12
C GLN A 251 -11.04 -27.95 37.03
N GLN A 252 -10.17 -26.96 37.27
CA GLN A 252 -9.04 -27.11 38.21
C GLN A 252 -9.46 -27.12 39.69
N PHE A 253 -10.64 -26.60 40.01
CA PHE A 253 -11.18 -26.57 41.38
C PHE A 253 -12.29 -27.60 41.63
N LEU A 254 -12.51 -28.54 40.70
CA LEU A 254 -13.43 -29.66 40.95
C LEU A 254 -12.89 -30.54 42.08
N PRO A 255 -13.68 -30.82 43.13
CA PRO A 255 -13.23 -31.68 44.22
C PRO A 255 -12.95 -33.08 43.67
N ALA A 256 -11.81 -33.65 44.08
CA ALA A 256 -11.44 -35.01 43.70
C ALA A 256 -12.59 -35.99 44.03
N PRO A 257 -12.88 -36.97 43.16
CA PRO A 257 -13.92 -37.95 43.43
C PRO A 257 -13.61 -38.63 44.78
N GLY A 258 -14.58 -38.56 45.70
CA GLY A 258 -14.45 -39.17 47.02
C GLY A 258 -14.19 -40.68 46.90
N PRO A 259 -13.55 -41.30 47.90
CA PRO A 259 -13.20 -42.71 47.85
C PRO A 259 -14.43 -43.57 47.59
N SER A 260 -14.33 -44.44 46.59
CA SER A 260 -15.39 -45.38 46.21
C SER A 260 -15.68 -46.32 47.39
N VAL A 261 -16.88 -46.21 47.97
CA VAL A 261 -17.34 -47.11 49.02
C VAL A 261 -17.59 -48.49 48.39
N PRO A 262 -16.90 -49.56 48.81
CA PRO A 262 -17.12 -50.89 48.26
C PRO A 262 -18.52 -51.40 48.65
N PRO A 263 -19.16 -52.20 47.78
CA PRO A 263 -20.50 -52.71 48.04
C PRO A 263 -20.51 -53.59 49.30
N ARG A 264 -21.48 -53.32 50.19
CA ARG A 264 -21.72 -54.14 51.39
C ARG A 264 -22.06 -55.57 50.95
N GLN A 265 -21.25 -56.54 51.40
CA GLN A 265 -21.60 -57.95 51.26
C GLN A 265 -22.81 -58.27 52.15
N PRO A 266 -23.80 -59.05 51.64
CA PRO A 266 -24.92 -59.49 52.46
C PRO A 266 -24.43 -60.50 53.50
N HIS A 267 -24.67 -60.19 54.78
CA HIS A 267 -24.48 -61.14 55.88
C HIS A 267 -25.50 -62.28 55.76
N ALA A 268 -25.02 -63.51 55.60
CA ALA A 268 -25.83 -64.71 55.74
C ALA A 268 -26.09 -64.96 57.24
N THR A 269 -27.35 -64.89 57.65
CA THR A 269 -27.81 -65.40 58.95
C THR A 269 -28.16 -66.88 58.78
N ALA A 270 -27.47 -67.76 59.51
CA ALA A 270 -27.80 -69.17 59.60
C ALA A 270 -28.94 -69.39 60.62
N ILE A 271 -29.80 -70.37 60.33
CA ILE A 271 -30.74 -70.99 61.28
C ILE A 271 -30.00 -72.10 62.01
#